data_AF-A0A0C2C449-F1
#
_entry.id   AF-A0A0C2C449-F1
#
_cell.length_a   1.000
_cell.length_b   1.000
_cell.length_c   1.000
_cell.angle_alpha   90.00
_cell.angle_beta   90.00
_cell.angle_gamma   90.00
#
_symmetry.space_group_name_H-M   'P 1'
#
loop_
_entity.id
_entity.type
_entity.pdbx_description
1 polymer ?
#
loop_
_entity_poly.entity_id
_entity_poly.type
_entity_poly.pdbx_seq_one_letter_code
_entity_poly.pdbx_strand_id
1 'polypeptide(L)'
;MSEESGNALYQHWVDQAFSSLMAALATERLPKVSSAEKARHYKCAKRADDVQMHAKCVSMLLEANAEQAKRIRWAKLLGKRRLANRGEFSIMYTLFTH
;
A
#
# COMPACT_ATOMS: atom_id res chain seq x y z
N MET A 1 37.70 -24.18 -4.79
CA MET A 1 36.31 -23.71 -4.97
C MET A 1 36.25 -23.03 -6.33
N SER A 2 35.35 -23.44 -7.23
CA SER A 2 35.20 -22.77 -8.53
C SER A 2 34.45 -21.45 -8.33
N GLU A 3 34.82 -20.41 -9.07
CA GLU A 3 34.17 -19.08 -9.00
C GLU A 3 32.64 -19.17 -9.19
N GLU A 4 32.19 -20.10 -10.04
CA GLU A 4 30.78 -20.41 -10.30
C GLU A 4 30.02 -20.85 -9.03
N SER A 5 30.64 -21.68 -8.19
CA SER A 5 30.07 -22.12 -6.91
C SER A 5 29.95 -20.97 -5.90
N GLY A 6 30.90 -20.03 -5.93
CA GLY A 6 30.86 -18.84 -5.07
C GLY A 6 29.77 -17.86 -5.49
N ASN A 7 29.59 -17.64 -6.79
CA ASN A 7 28.55 -16.75 -7.30
C ASN A 7 27.15 -17.29 -7.03
N ALA A 8 26.91 -18.60 -7.22
CA ALA A 8 25.61 -19.20 -6.91
C ALA A 8 25.27 -19.05 -5.42
N LEU A 9 26.24 -19.31 -4.53
CA LEU A 9 26.05 -19.12 -3.09
C LEU A 9 25.72 -17.66 -2.76
N TYR A 10 26.46 -16.71 -3.33
CA TYR A 10 26.22 -15.29 -3.13
C TYR A 10 24.80 -14.89 -3.55
N GLN A 11 24.35 -15.30 -4.75
CA GLN A 11 23.00 -15.01 -5.22
C GLN A 11 21.94 -15.57 -4.28
N HIS A 12 22.11 -16.79 -3.77
CA HIS A 12 21.18 -17.36 -2.78
C HIS A 12 21.06 -16.53 -1.51
N TRP A 13 22.16 -16.01 -0.97
CA TRP A 13 22.13 -15.15 0.22
C TRP A 13 21.44 -13.80 -0.07
N VAL A 14 21.74 -13.22 -1.23
CA VAL A 14 21.10 -11.98 -1.67
C VAL A 14 19.59 -12.18 -1.82
N ASP A 15 19.17 -13.27 -2.46
CA ASP A 15 17.76 -13.59 -2.68
C ASP A 15 16.99 -13.80 -1.36
N GLN A 16 17.60 -14.47 -0.39
CA GLN A 16 17.03 -14.66 0.95
C GLN A 16 16.88 -13.33 1.70
N ALA A 17 17.89 -12.46 1.62
CA ALA A 17 17.85 -11.14 2.26
C ALA A 17 16.72 -10.28 1.67
N PHE A 18 16.59 -10.22 0.34
CA PHE A 18 15.51 -9.50 -0.31
C PHE A 18 14.14 -10.09 -0.01
N SER A 19 14.00 -11.42 0.00
CA SER A 19 12.76 -12.08 0.37
C SER A 19 12.30 -11.71 1.78
N SER A 20 13.24 -11.67 2.72
CA SER A 20 12.99 -11.25 4.12
C SER A 20 12.54 -9.79 4.21
N LEU A 21 13.22 -8.89 3.49
CA LEU A 21 12.85 -7.47 3.41
C LEU A 21 11.44 -7.28 2.82
N MET A 22 11.13 -8.00 1.75
CA MET A 22 9.82 -7.94 1.09
C MET A 22 8.70 -8.45 2.00
N ALA A 23 8.94 -9.52 2.76
CA ALA A 23 8.00 -10.01 3.76
C ALA A 23 7.76 -8.98 4.88
N ALA A 24 8.79 -8.29 5.34
CA ALA A 24 8.66 -7.21 6.33
C ALA A 24 7.84 -6.03 5.80
N LEU A 25 8.12 -5.58 4.57
CA LEU A 25 7.32 -4.54 3.90
C LEU A 25 5.86 -4.96 3.75
N ALA A 26 5.61 -6.20 3.31
CA ALA A 26 4.24 -6.71 3.18
C ALA A 26 3.52 -6.70 4.54
N THR A 27 4.19 -7.16 5.60
CA THR A 27 3.64 -7.19 6.97
C THR A 27 3.25 -5.79 7.46
N GLU A 28 4.08 -4.77 7.18
CA GLU A 28 3.82 -3.37 7.57
C GLU A 28 2.63 -2.75 6.80
N ARG A 29 2.36 -3.22 5.58
CA ARG A 29 1.41 -2.62 4.64
C ARG A 29 0.07 -3.32 4.56
N LEU A 30 0.03 -4.64 4.76
CA LEU A 30 -1.20 -5.43 4.72
C LEU A 30 -2.31 -4.84 5.63
N PRO A 31 -2.07 -4.38 6.87
CA PRO A 31 -3.11 -3.79 7.70
C PRO A 31 -3.74 -2.51 7.13
N LYS A 32 -3.04 -1.80 6.24
CA LYS A 32 -3.42 -0.49 5.68
C LYS A 32 -4.22 -0.61 4.38
N VAL A 33 -4.39 -1.83 3.86
CA VAL A 33 -5.17 -2.11 2.65
C VAL A 33 -6.48 -2.86 2.95
N SER A 34 -7.42 -2.84 2.00
CA SER A 34 -8.68 -3.56 2.09
C SER A 34 -8.50 -5.09 2.19
N SER A 35 -9.52 -5.81 2.65
CA SER A 35 -9.51 -7.28 2.70
C SER A 35 -9.32 -7.93 1.34
N ALA A 36 -9.92 -7.36 0.28
CA ALA A 36 -9.73 -7.82 -1.10
C ALA A 36 -8.26 -7.70 -1.54
N GLU A 37 -7.61 -6.59 -1.18
CA GLU A 37 -6.20 -6.36 -1.49
C GLU A 37 -5.26 -7.29 -0.71
N LYS A 38 -5.58 -7.59 0.56
CA LYS A 38 -4.88 -8.63 1.34
C LYS A 38 -4.96 -9.98 0.64
N ALA A 39 -6.18 -10.40 0.24
CA ALA A 39 -6.40 -11.66 -0.44
C ALA A 39 -5.65 -11.73 -1.79
N ARG A 40 -5.63 -10.62 -2.54
CA ARG A 40 -4.86 -10.49 -3.79
C ARG A 40 -3.37 -10.68 -3.55
N HIS A 41 -2.81 -10.02 -2.53
CA HIS A 41 -1.40 -10.18 -2.17
C HIS A 41 -1.06 -11.62 -1.77
N TYR A 42 -1.86 -12.26 -0.90
CA TYR A 42 -1.62 -13.66 -0.50
C TYR A 42 -1.68 -14.62 -1.69
N LYS A 43 -2.62 -14.43 -2.61
CA LYS A 43 -2.71 -15.25 -3.84
C LYS A 43 -1.49 -15.05 -4.74
N CYS A 44 -0.98 -13.82 -4.84
CA CYS A 44 0.23 -13.51 -5.59
C CYS A 44 1.45 -14.18 -4.95
N ALA A 45 1.69 -13.91 -3.66
CA ALA A 45 2.84 -14.41 -2.92
C ALA A 45 2.88 -15.94 -2.87
N LYS A 46 1.73 -16.62 -2.81
CA LYS A 46 1.65 -18.09 -2.86
C LYS A 46 2.15 -18.69 -4.18
N ARG A 47 2.17 -17.92 -5.26
CA ARG A 47 2.58 -18.36 -6.61
C ARG A 47 3.95 -17.83 -7.04
N ALA A 48 4.61 -17.08 -6.17
CA ALA A 48 5.90 -16.48 -6.47
C ALA A 48 6.99 -17.48 -6.09
N ASP A 49 7.76 -17.92 -7.10
CA ASP A 49 8.84 -18.90 -6.91
C ASP A 49 10.22 -18.25 -6.89
N ASP A 50 10.31 -16.96 -7.24
CA ASP A 50 11.54 -16.20 -7.26
C ASP A 50 11.35 -14.77 -6.69
N VAL A 51 12.48 -14.13 -6.43
CA VAL A 51 12.56 -12.79 -5.83
C VAL A 51 11.88 -11.73 -6.71
N GLN A 52 11.93 -11.88 -8.04
CA GLN A 52 11.32 -10.93 -8.97
C GLN A 52 9.79 -11.02 -8.90
N MET A 53 9.23 -12.23 -8.80
CA MET A 53 7.81 -12.44 -8.60
C MET A 53 7.36 -11.91 -7.24
N HIS A 54 8.13 -12.16 -6.17
CA HIS A 54 7.84 -11.58 -4.86
C HIS A 54 7.86 -10.04 -4.89
N ALA A 55 8.81 -9.43 -5.61
CA ALA A 55 8.89 -7.99 -5.78
C ALA A 55 7.65 -7.41 -6.48
N LYS A 56 7.14 -8.09 -7.51
CA LYS A 56 5.87 -7.71 -8.17
C LYS A 56 4.70 -7.75 -7.19
N CYS A 57 4.60 -8.80 -6.37
CA CYS A 57 3.53 -8.92 -5.38
C CYS A 57 3.55 -7.79 -4.32
N VAL A 58 4.74 -7.38 -3.88
CA VAL A 58 4.91 -6.26 -2.94
C VAL A 58 4.66 -4.92 -3.62
N SER A 59 5.13 -4.72 -4.85
CA SER A 59 4.88 -3.50 -5.63
C SER A 59 3.37 -3.25 -5.81
N MET A 60 2.61 -4.26 -6.21
CA MET A 60 1.15 -4.17 -6.32
C MET A 60 0.47 -3.82 -4.98
N LEU A 61 0.98 -4.36 -3.87
CA LEU A 61 0.48 -4.04 -2.53
C LEU A 61 0.76 -2.58 -2.15
N LEU A 62 1.96 -2.06 -2.47
CA LEU A 62 2.34 -0.68 -2.21
C LEU A 62 1.48 0.31 -3.00
N GLU A 63 1.19 0.01 -4.27
CA GLU A 63 0.29 0.80 -5.11
C GLU A 63 -1.14 0.82 -4.53
N ALA A 64 -1.67 -0.34 -4.14
CA ALA A 64 -2.98 -0.43 -3.51
C ALA A 64 -3.05 0.37 -2.20
N ASN A 65 -2.01 0.30 -1.37
CA ASN A 65 -1.89 1.10 -0.16
C ASN A 65 -1.84 2.62 -0.46
N ALA A 66 -1.10 3.03 -1.48
CA ALA A 66 -1.04 4.43 -1.90
C ALA A 66 -2.41 4.93 -2.38
N GLU A 67 -3.12 4.12 -3.15
CA GLU A 67 -4.46 4.46 -3.63
C GLU A 67 -5.48 4.54 -2.49
N GLN A 68 -5.42 3.63 -1.52
CA GLN A 68 -6.25 3.69 -0.32
C GLN A 68 -5.96 4.95 0.50
N ALA A 69 -4.69 5.31 0.68
CA ALA A 69 -4.30 6.54 1.36
C ALA A 69 -4.83 7.79 0.63
N LYS A 70 -4.76 7.82 -0.71
CA LYS A 70 -5.37 8.90 -1.52
C LYS A 70 -6.87 8.98 -1.27
N ARG A 71 -7.60 7.87 -1.36
CA ARG A 71 -9.06 7.83 -1.13
C ARG A 71 -9.44 8.37 0.24
N ILE A 72 -8.74 7.95 1.29
CA ILE A 72 -8.97 8.45 2.66
C ILE A 72 -8.72 9.95 2.74
N ARG A 73 -7.64 10.44 2.13
CA ARG A 73 -7.33 11.87 2.08
C ARG A 73 -8.42 12.66 1.37
N TRP A 74 -8.87 12.20 0.21
CA TRP A 74 -9.94 12.82 -0.55
C TRP A 74 -11.28 12.84 0.19
N ALA A 75 -11.66 11.73 0.84
CA ALA A 75 -12.85 11.66 1.67
C ALA A 75 -12.81 12.69 2.81
N LYS A 76 -11.66 12.84 3.48
CA LYS A 76 -11.46 13.88 4.51
C LYS A 76 -11.60 15.30 3.94
N LEU A 77 -11.00 15.57 2.78
CA LEU A 77 -11.08 16.89 2.15
C LEU A 77 -12.50 17.25 1.69
N LEU A 78 -13.21 16.29 1.10
CA LEU A 78 -14.62 16.47 0.71
C LEU A 78 -15.53 16.66 1.93
N GLY A 79 -15.28 15.91 3.02
CA GLY A 79 -15.98 16.09 4.29
C GLY A 79 -15.76 17.48 4.89
N LYS A 80 -14.51 17.97 4.89
CA LYS A 80 -14.17 19.34 5.32
C LYS A 80 -14.88 20.39 4.47
N ARG A 81 -14.92 20.23 3.14
CA ARG A 81 -15.64 21.14 2.23
C ARG A 81 -17.14 21.17 2.54
N ARG A 82 -17.76 20.01 2.79
CA ARG A 82 -19.19 19.92 3.15
C ARG A 82 -19.49 20.65 4.47
N LEU A 83 -18.62 20.49 5.47
CA LEU A 83 -18.75 21.19 6.76
C LEU A 83 -18.57 22.72 6.60
N ALA A 84 -17.60 23.16 5.81
CA ALA A 84 -17.39 24.58 5.50
C ALA A 84 -18.60 25.19 4.80
N ASN A 85 -19.11 24.55 3.72
CA ASN A 85 -20.30 25.01 3.02
C ASN A 85 -21.54 25.05 3.93
N ARG A 86 -21.68 24.11 4.88
CA ARG A 86 -22.77 24.13 5.86
C ARG A 86 -22.67 25.31 6.82
N GLY A 87 -21.45 25.65 7.26
CA GLY A 87 -21.17 26.84 8.06
C GLY A 87 -21.47 28.12 7.31
N GLU A 88 -21.06 28.23 6.05
CA GLU A 88 -21.36 29.37 5.18
C GLU A 88 -22.88 29.55 4.96
N PHE A 89 -23.60 28.47 4.67
CA PHE A 89 -25.06 28.53 4.57
C PHE A 89 -25.69 29.00 5.88
N SER A 90 -25.25 28.50 7.03
CA SER A 90 -25.76 28.95 8.33
C SER A 90 -25.50 30.44 8.57
N ILE A 91 -24.31 30.96 8.22
CA ILE A 91 -23.98 32.38 8.35
C ILE A 91 -24.83 33.23 7.40
N MET A 92 -24.98 32.79 6.16
CA MET A 92 -25.79 33.49 5.15
C MET A 92 -27.26 33.55 5.58
N TYR A 93 -27.85 32.44 6.03
CA TYR A 93 -29.23 32.45 6.54
C TYR A 93 -29.43 33.45 7.68
N THR A 94 -28.50 33.50 8.66
CA THR A 94 -28.57 34.47 9.76
C THR A 94 -28.47 35.93 9.29
N LEU A 95 -27.69 36.21 8.25
CA LEU A 95 -27.56 37.57 7.69
C LEU A 95 -28.79 38.04 6.89
N PHE A 96 -29.65 37.14 6.42
CA PHE A 96 -30.85 37.47 5.62
C PHE A 96 -32.18 37.39 6.41
N THR A 97 -32.15 37.06 7.71
CA THR A 97 -33.36 36.96 8.57
C THR A 97 -33.56 38.15 9.54
N HIS A 98 -32.76 39.21 9.41
CA HIS A 98 -32.94 40.50 10.08
C HIS A 98 -33.02 41.62 9.05
#